data_AF-A0A930ENY9-F1
#
_entry.id   AF-A0A930ENY9-F1
#
_cell.length_a   1.000
_cell.length_b   1.000
_cell.length_c   1.000
_cell.angle_alpha   90.00
_cell.angle_beta   90.00
_cell.angle_gamma   90.00
#
_symmetry.space_group_name_H-M   'P 1'
#
loop_
_entity.id
_entity.type
_entity.pdbx_description
1 polymer ?
#
loop_
_entity_poly.entity_id
_entity_poly.type
_entity_poly.pdbx_seq_one_letter_code
_entity_poly.pdbx_strand_id
1 'polypeptide(L)'
;MNSSNHISDSIYTPQIVEFAALGVEFASILERGDEKAKYVERLLHILPRLYSSILSLPNYFYNPAEDFIEEYITEQSYEQVRLRAEGILSEDDLYLTLVAQDIQYSDTPVAIHISEHLADIYQHVGNLLGVIKEENDIVLPAAIGRCRLYWREYWGEALISILSPLHTILVSQAEHDDFEDEEE
;
A
#
# COMPACT_ATOMS: atom_id res chain seq x y z
N MET A 1 5.93 23.38 45.37
CA MET A 1 6.73 23.32 44.13
C MET A 1 5.94 22.51 43.13
N ASN A 2 5.54 23.13 42.02
CA ASN A 2 4.71 22.50 41.00
C ASN A 2 5.50 21.47 40.21
N SER A 3 4.82 20.37 39.96
CA SER A 3 5.19 19.21 39.17
C SER A 3 5.72 19.57 37.79
N SER A 4 6.90 19.07 37.45
CA SER A 4 7.32 18.88 36.07
C SER A 4 7.33 17.38 35.81
N ASN A 5 6.14 16.83 35.54
CA ASN A 5 6.05 15.55 34.85
C ASN A 5 6.63 15.78 33.45
N HIS A 6 7.89 15.43 33.27
CA HIS A 6 8.41 15.12 31.94
C HIS A 6 7.74 13.83 31.50
N ILE A 7 6.53 13.94 30.95
CA ILE A 7 6.03 12.91 30.05
C ILE A 7 7.00 12.99 28.86
N SER A 8 7.85 12.00 28.69
CA SER A 8 8.57 11.84 27.44
C SER A 8 7.49 11.65 26.38
N ASP A 9 7.23 12.67 25.57
CA ASP A 9 6.36 12.52 24.41
C ASP A 9 7.03 11.48 23.50
N SER A 10 6.48 10.26 23.50
CA SER A 10 6.96 9.17 22.66
C SER A 10 6.90 9.59 21.21
N ILE A 11 7.93 9.28 20.43
CA ILE A 11 7.92 9.57 18.99
C ILE A 11 6.89 8.70 18.25
N TYR A 12 6.40 7.62 18.89
CA TYR A 12 5.33 6.77 18.40
C TYR A 12 3.96 7.43 18.66
N THR A 13 3.63 8.38 17.80
CA THR A 13 2.33 9.07 17.86
C THR A 13 1.18 8.12 17.49
N PRO A 14 -0.07 8.43 17.86
CA PRO A 14 -1.23 7.64 17.46
C PRO A 14 -1.32 7.41 15.95
N GLN A 15 -0.89 8.38 15.13
CA GLN A 15 -0.88 8.27 13.67
C GLN A 15 0.13 7.20 13.17
N ILE A 16 1.29 7.09 13.82
CA ILE A 16 2.28 6.05 13.48
C ILE A 16 1.77 4.67 13.88
N VAL A 17 1.11 4.56 15.04
CA VAL A 17 0.49 3.31 15.49
C VAL A 17 -0.66 2.89 14.57
N GLU A 18 -1.50 3.84 14.15
CA GLU A 18 -2.57 3.59 13.18
C GLU A 18 -2.01 3.11 11.83
N PHE A 19 -0.99 3.79 11.30
CA PHE A 19 -0.29 3.36 10.10
C PHE A 19 0.24 1.93 10.26
N ALA A 20 0.86 1.62 11.40
CA ALA A 20 1.42 0.31 11.66
C ALA A 20 0.33 -0.79 11.66
N ALA A 21 -0.82 -0.52 12.29
CA ALA A 21 -1.94 -1.44 12.31
C ALA A 21 -2.51 -1.70 10.91
N LEU A 22 -2.73 -0.65 10.12
CA LEU A 22 -3.20 -0.75 8.73
C LEU A 22 -2.19 -1.48 7.84
N GLY A 23 -0.90 -1.19 8.02
CA GLY A 23 0.17 -1.83 7.28
C GLY A 23 0.25 -3.32 7.57
N VAL A 24 0.11 -3.74 8.83
CA VAL A 24 0.07 -5.17 9.20
C VAL A 24 -1.17 -5.86 8.62
N GLU A 25 -2.32 -5.21 8.64
CA GLU A 25 -3.55 -5.72 8.02
C GLU A 25 -3.35 -5.91 6.50
N PHE A 26 -2.81 -4.90 5.82
CA PHE A 26 -2.49 -4.92 4.40
C PHE A 26 -1.49 -6.02 4.03
N ALA A 27 -0.34 -6.08 4.72
CA ALA A 27 0.65 -7.13 4.54
C ALA A 27 0.03 -8.52 4.72
N SER A 28 -0.82 -8.70 5.74
CA SER A 28 -1.51 -9.97 5.97
C SER A 28 -2.49 -10.35 4.86
N ILE A 29 -3.14 -9.39 4.19
CA ILE A 29 -4.01 -9.68 3.02
C ILE A 29 -3.15 -10.26 1.90
N LEU A 30 -2.04 -9.60 1.60
CA LEU A 30 -1.16 -9.92 0.48
C LEU A 30 -0.32 -11.20 0.68
N GLU A 31 0.11 -11.47 1.91
CA GLU A 31 0.92 -12.65 2.23
C GLU A 31 0.11 -13.94 2.30
N ARG A 32 -1.15 -13.84 2.74
CA ARG A 32 -2.02 -15.02 2.93
C ARG A 32 -2.86 -15.32 1.70
N GLY A 33 -3.32 -14.28 1.01
CA GLY A 33 -4.34 -14.39 -0.01
C GLY A 33 -5.71 -14.79 0.56
N ASP A 34 -6.72 -14.73 -0.30
CA ASP A 34 -8.08 -15.21 -0.08
C ASP A 34 -8.65 -15.61 -1.46
N GLU A 35 -9.88 -16.10 -1.48
CA GLU A 35 -10.68 -16.16 -2.72
C GLU A 35 -10.81 -14.77 -3.36
N LYS A 36 -10.84 -14.71 -4.71
CA LYS A 36 -10.81 -13.46 -5.49
C LYS A 36 -11.80 -12.40 -4.96
N ALA A 37 -13.06 -12.75 -4.74
CA ALA A 37 -14.09 -11.80 -4.29
C ALA A 37 -13.76 -11.16 -2.93
N LYS A 38 -13.48 -11.99 -1.92
CA LYS A 38 -13.08 -11.54 -0.60
C LYS A 38 -11.76 -10.78 -0.61
N TYR A 39 -10.81 -11.19 -1.44
CA TYR A 39 -9.52 -10.53 -1.59
C TYR A 39 -9.70 -9.09 -2.11
N VAL A 40 -10.51 -8.92 -3.17
CA VAL A 40 -10.83 -7.61 -3.76
C VAL A 40 -11.58 -6.72 -2.78
N GLU A 41 -12.60 -7.23 -2.09
CA GLU A 41 -13.36 -6.47 -1.09
C GLU A 41 -12.44 -5.94 0.03
N ARG A 42 -11.56 -6.82 0.57
CA ARG A 42 -10.60 -6.43 1.60
C ARG A 42 -9.60 -5.40 1.12
N LEU A 43 -9.12 -5.50 -0.13
CA LEU A 43 -8.24 -4.51 -0.73
C LEU A 43 -8.92 -3.13 -0.86
N LEU A 44 -10.16 -3.10 -1.35
CA LEU A 44 -10.95 -1.87 -1.47
C LEU A 44 -11.25 -1.21 -0.11
N HIS A 45 -11.27 -2.00 0.98
CA HIS A 45 -11.38 -1.46 2.33
C HIS A 45 -10.06 -0.90 2.87
N ILE A 46 -8.94 -1.62 2.69
CA ILE A 46 -7.67 -1.26 3.33
C ILE A 46 -6.93 -0.14 2.58
N LEU A 47 -6.94 -0.15 1.24
CA LEU A 47 -6.14 0.78 0.44
C LEU A 47 -6.53 2.26 0.68
N PRO A 48 -7.81 2.67 0.71
CA PRO A 48 -8.18 4.06 0.99
C PRO A 48 -7.83 4.51 2.42
N ARG A 49 -7.93 3.60 3.40
CA ARG A 49 -7.56 3.85 4.79
C ARG A 49 -6.05 4.04 4.92
N LEU A 50 -5.27 3.20 4.25
CA LEU A 50 -3.82 3.29 4.19
C LEU A 50 -3.38 4.63 3.55
N TYR A 51 -3.98 5.00 2.42
CA TYR A 51 -3.73 6.30 1.77
C TYR A 51 -3.98 7.48 2.72
N SER A 52 -5.10 7.45 3.45
CA SER A 52 -5.47 8.48 4.43
C SER A 52 -4.51 8.52 5.63
N SER A 53 -4.03 7.36 6.08
CA SER A 53 -3.07 7.26 7.17
C SER A 53 -1.72 7.87 6.81
N ILE A 54 -1.23 7.64 5.58
CA ILE A 54 0.04 8.21 5.11
C ILE A 54 0.00 9.73 5.10
N LEU A 55 -1.12 10.34 4.68
CA LEU A 55 -1.30 11.79 4.72
C LEU A 55 -1.14 12.36 6.14
N SER A 56 -1.56 11.59 7.15
CA SER A 56 -1.57 11.95 8.56
C SER A 56 -0.23 11.67 9.28
N LEU A 57 0.71 10.98 8.63
CA LEU A 57 2.06 10.79 9.18
C LEU A 57 2.79 12.14 9.36
N PRO A 58 3.70 12.26 10.35
CA PRO A 58 4.51 13.44 10.51
C PRO A 58 5.34 13.75 9.25
N ASN A 59 5.49 15.04 8.93
CA ASN A 59 6.24 15.47 7.76
C ASN A 59 7.74 15.63 8.09
N TYR A 60 8.46 14.51 8.17
CA TYR A 60 9.90 14.51 8.35
C TYR A 60 10.65 14.68 7.02
N PHE A 61 11.78 15.38 7.09
CA PHE A 61 12.69 15.52 5.95
C PHE A 61 13.45 14.21 5.72
N TYR A 62 13.63 13.85 4.46
CA TYR A 62 14.45 12.73 4.02
C TYR A 62 15.29 13.18 2.82
N ASN A 63 16.56 12.81 2.83
CA ASN A 63 17.52 13.11 1.78
C ASN A 63 17.92 11.80 1.06
N PRO A 64 17.49 11.58 -0.19
CA PRO A 64 17.86 10.38 -0.94
C PRO A 64 19.38 10.19 -1.13
N ALA A 65 20.19 11.25 -1.03
CA ALA A 65 21.64 11.16 -1.12
C ALA A 65 22.30 10.56 0.14
N GLU A 66 21.55 10.43 1.23
CA GLU A 66 22.00 9.94 2.54
C GLU A 66 21.07 8.80 3.02
N ASP A 67 20.65 7.90 2.12
CA ASP A 67 19.84 6.75 2.50
C ASP A 67 20.69 5.64 3.12
N PHE A 68 20.60 5.53 4.44
CA PHE A 68 21.17 4.43 5.23
C PHE A 68 20.08 3.64 5.96
N ILE A 69 18.82 3.81 5.56
CA ILE A 69 17.68 3.16 6.22
C ILE A 69 17.56 1.75 5.67
N GLU A 70 17.52 0.77 6.57
CA GLU A 70 17.39 -0.65 6.22
C GLU A 70 16.13 -0.93 5.38
N GLU A 71 16.25 -1.91 4.47
CA GLU A 71 15.13 -2.49 3.74
C GLU A 71 14.82 -3.85 4.35
N TYR A 72 13.55 -4.06 4.70
CA TYR A 72 13.06 -5.27 5.34
C TYR A 72 12.36 -6.19 4.35
N ILE A 73 11.78 -5.64 3.29
CA ILE A 73 11.18 -6.41 2.21
C ILE A 73 12.26 -6.80 1.22
N THR A 74 12.45 -8.11 1.08
CA THR A 74 13.41 -8.68 0.12
C THR A 74 12.76 -8.84 -1.25
N GLU A 75 13.57 -8.97 -2.30
CA GLU A 75 13.11 -9.33 -3.65
C GLU A 75 12.27 -10.63 -3.65
N GLN A 76 12.67 -11.61 -2.83
CA GLN A 76 11.92 -12.85 -2.68
C GLN A 76 10.52 -12.60 -2.08
N SER A 77 10.45 -11.78 -1.02
CA SER A 77 9.18 -11.44 -0.37
C SER A 77 8.27 -10.63 -1.31
N TYR A 78 8.85 -9.69 -2.07
CA TYR A 78 8.17 -8.93 -3.10
C TYR A 78 7.56 -9.85 -4.16
N GLU A 79 8.37 -10.71 -4.78
CA GLU A 79 7.90 -11.62 -5.84
C GLU A 79 6.87 -12.62 -5.34
N GLN A 80 7.00 -13.10 -4.10
CA GLN A 80 6.00 -13.98 -3.50
C GLN A 80 4.63 -13.34 -3.38
N VAL A 81 4.59 -12.05 -3.02
CA VAL A 81 3.34 -11.28 -2.92
C VAL A 81 2.80 -10.98 -4.31
N ARG A 82 3.65 -10.53 -5.24
CA ARG A 82 3.27 -10.23 -6.63
C ARG A 82 2.65 -11.44 -7.32
N LEU A 83 3.34 -12.58 -7.32
CA LEU A 83 2.85 -13.82 -7.94
C LEU A 83 1.58 -14.35 -7.28
N ARG A 84 1.40 -14.14 -5.97
CA ARG A 84 0.16 -14.53 -5.29
C ARG A 84 -1.01 -13.66 -5.74
N ALA A 85 -0.83 -12.34 -5.78
CA ALA A 85 -1.86 -11.42 -6.25
C ALA A 85 -2.23 -11.71 -7.70
N GLU A 86 -1.23 -11.92 -8.57
CA GLU A 86 -1.41 -12.31 -9.97
C GLU A 86 -2.21 -13.61 -10.09
N GLY A 87 -1.88 -14.64 -9.29
CA GLY A 87 -2.61 -15.90 -9.29
C GLY A 87 -4.06 -15.81 -8.78
N ILE A 88 -4.35 -14.90 -7.85
CA ILE A 88 -5.71 -14.68 -7.33
C ILE A 88 -6.55 -13.88 -8.34
N LEU A 89 -5.98 -12.83 -8.92
CA LEU A 89 -6.67 -11.95 -9.87
C LEU A 89 -6.81 -12.59 -11.26
N SER A 90 -5.87 -13.46 -11.65
CA SER A 90 -5.89 -14.18 -12.92
C SER A 90 -6.05 -13.21 -14.10
N GLU A 91 -7.05 -13.41 -14.97
CA GLU A 91 -7.34 -12.56 -16.12
C GLU A 91 -7.63 -11.10 -15.76
N ASP A 92 -8.06 -10.82 -14.53
CA ASP A 92 -8.38 -9.46 -14.07
C ASP A 92 -7.16 -8.69 -13.55
N ASP A 93 -5.98 -9.31 -13.50
CA ASP A 93 -4.75 -8.65 -13.01
C ASP A 93 -4.31 -7.50 -13.94
N LEU A 94 -4.63 -7.58 -15.23
CA LEU A 94 -4.19 -6.62 -16.24
C LEU A 94 -5.28 -5.59 -16.54
N TYR A 95 -4.96 -4.30 -16.45
CA TYR A 95 -5.83 -3.22 -16.90
C TYR A 95 -5.08 -2.21 -17.76
N LEU A 96 -5.84 -1.46 -18.57
CA LEU A 96 -5.29 -0.40 -19.42
C LEU A 96 -5.58 0.96 -18.80
N THR A 97 -4.55 1.79 -18.67
CA THR A 97 -4.70 3.19 -18.24
C THR A 97 -4.05 4.15 -19.24
N LEU A 98 -4.57 5.37 -19.30
CA LEU A 98 -4.02 6.46 -20.12
C LEU A 98 -2.99 7.31 -19.36
N VAL A 99 -2.72 6.99 -18.10
CA VAL A 99 -1.91 7.84 -17.23
C VAL A 99 -0.43 7.57 -17.45
N ALA A 100 0.28 8.56 -18.00
CA ALA A 100 1.67 8.79 -17.63
C ALA A 100 1.95 10.30 -17.66
N GLN A 101 2.56 10.81 -16.59
CA GLN A 101 3.01 12.19 -16.43
C GLN A 101 4.12 12.61 -17.42
N ASP A 102 4.55 11.73 -18.33
CA ASP A 102 5.47 12.04 -19.44
C ASP A 102 4.82 11.95 -20.84
N ILE A 103 3.51 11.82 -20.89
CA ILE A 103 2.77 11.70 -22.13
C ILE A 103 1.94 12.96 -22.36
N GLN A 104 2.59 14.01 -22.85
CA GLN A 104 1.85 15.06 -23.56
C GLN A 104 1.43 14.62 -24.98
N TYR A 105 1.87 13.45 -25.49
CA TYR A 105 1.76 13.09 -26.93
C TYR A 105 1.66 11.59 -27.31
N SER A 106 1.23 10.67 -26.42
CA SER A 106 1.11 9.23 -26.70
C SER A 106 -0.32 8.77 -26.45
N ASP A 107 -1.03 8.53 -27.53
CA ASP A 107 -2.39 7.98 -27.56
C ASP A 107 -2.43 6.45 -27.29
N THR A 108 -1.33 5.87 -26.79
CA THR A 108 -1.25 4.41 -26.54
C THR A 108 -1.54 4.13 -25.05
N PRO A 109 -2.60 3.37 -24.73
CA PRO A 109 -2.85 2.92 -23.37
C PRO A 109 -1.68 2.09 -22.85
N VAL A 110 -1.32 2.32 -21.58
CA VAL A 110 -0.30 1.55 -20.88
C VAL A 110 -0.97 0.38 -20.18
N ALA A 111 -0.44 -0.81 -20.40
CA ALA A 111 -0.88 -2.01 -19.70
C ALA A 111 -0.18 -2.09 -18.34
N ILE A 112 -0.98 -2.21 -17.27
CA ILE A 112 -0.52 -2.24 -15.88
C ILE A 112 -1.07 -3.47 -15.19
N HIS A 113 -0.23 -4.10 -14.37
CA HIS A 113 -0.61 -5.20 -13.50
C HIS A 113 -0.98 -4.70 -12.11
N ILE A 114 -2.17 -5.07 -11.62
CA ILE A 114 -2.62 -4.77 -10.26
C ILE A 114 -1.66 -5.42 -9.25
N SER A 115 -1.21 -6.65 -9.52
CA SER A 115 -0.27 -7.41 -8.71
C SER A 115 1.06 -6.69 -8.49
N GLU A 116 1.61 -6.05 -9.53
CA GLU A 116 2.85 -5.26 -9.47
C GLU A 116 2.67 -4.03 -8.57
N HIS A 117 1.61 -3.26 -8.79
CA HIS A 117 1.29 -2.12 -7.93
C HIS A 117 1.04 -2.52 -6.48
N LEU A 118 0.36 -3.65 -6.21
CA LEU A 118 0.20 -4.17 -4.86
C LEU A 118 1.55 -4.53 -4.22
N ALA A 119 2.48 -5.12 -4.98
CA ALA A 119 3.81 -5.45 -4.50
C ALA A 119 4.68 -4.21 -4.23
N ASP A 120 4.59 -3.17 -5.07
CA ASP A 120 5.27 -1.88 -4.86
C ASP A 120 4.80 -1.21 -3.56
N ILE A 121 3.48 -1.18 -3.35
CA ILE A 121 2.87 -0.66 -2.12
C ILE A 121 3.34 -1.50 -0.91
N TYR A 122 3.35 -2.84 -1.05
CA TYR A 122 3.81 -3.76 -0.01
C TYR A 122 5.26 -3.50 0.40
N GLN A 123 6.15 -3.25 -0.56
CA GLN A 123 7.55 -2.95 -0.27
C GLN A 123 7.71 -1.71 0.61
N HIS A 124 7.08 -0.59 0.22
CA HIS A 124 7.19 0.66 0.97
C HIS A 124 6.54 0.58 2.35
N VAL A 125 5.37 -0.05 2.45
CA VAL A 125 4.68 -0.26 3.73
C VAL A 125 5.48 -1.17 4.64
N GLY A 126 5.90 -2.33 4.14
CA GLY A 126 6.65 -3.33 4.88
C GLY A 126 8.01 -2.82 5.37
N ASN A 127 8.70 -2.02 4.56
CA ASN A 127 9.96 -1.39 4.95
C ASN A 127 9.78 -0.44 6.14
N LEU A 128 8.72 0.38 6.15
CA LEU A 128 8.44 1.27 7.29
C LEU A 128 7.98 0.46 8.52
N LEU A 129 7.17 -0.59 8.34
CA LEU A 129 6.77 -1.49 9.44
C LEU A 129 7.98 -2.14 10.12
N GLY A 130 8.98 -2.57 9.32
CA GLY A 130 10.22 -3.14 9.85
C GLY A 130 10.95 -2.17 10.78
N VAL A 131 11.14 -0.92 10.35
CA VAL A 131 11.76 0.13 11.18
C VAL A 131 10.94 0.41 12.45
N ILE A 132 9.61 0.47 12.34
CA ILE A 132 8.72 0.67 13.49
C ILE A 132 8.87 -0.47 14.50
N LYS A 133 8.94 -1.72 14.02
CA LYS A 133 9.06 -2.93 14.83
C LYS A 133 10.40 -3.02 15.58
N GLU A 134 11.48 -2.54 15.01
CA GLU A 134 12.80 -2.50 15.66
C GLU A 134 12.91 -1.43 16.76
N GLU A 135 11.88 -0.62 16.97
CA GLU A 135 11.83 0.43 17.98
C GLU A 135 13.02 1.42 17.90
N ASN A 136 13.50 1.70 16.67
CA ASN A 136 14.66 2.54 16.44
C ASN A 136 14.29 4.03 16.30
N ASP A 137 14.31 4.73 17.44
CA ASP A 137 13.95 6.14 17.52
C ASP A 137 14.81 7.09 16.67
N ILE A 138 16.04 6.68 16.37
CA ILE A 138 17.00 7.50 15.61
C ILE A 138 16.67 7.47 14.12
N VAL A 139 16.29 6.29 13.61
CA VAL A 139 16.06 6.06 12.17
C VAL A 139 14.61 6.33 11.78
N LEU A 140 13.65 6.15 12.69
CA LEU A 140 12.22 6.26 12.41
C LEU A 140 11.81 7.57 11.71
N PRO A 141 12.27 8.77 12.11
CA PRO A 141 11.90 10.01 11.41
C PRO A 141 12.32 10.01 9.93
N ALA A 142 13.54 9.55 9.64
CA ALA A 142 14.05 9.47 8.27
C ALA A 142 13.29 8.41 7.46
N ALA A 143 12.95 7.26 8.06
CA ALA A 143 12.14 6.22 7.44
C ALA A 143 10.73 6.69 7.07
N ILE A 144 10.07 7.44 7.97
CA ILE A 144 8.78 8.07 7.69
C ILE A 144 8.92 9.11 6.55
N GLY A 145 9.99 9.91 6.58
CA GLY A 145 10.30 10.86 5.51
C GLY A 145 10.48 10.18 4.14
N ARG A 146 11.22 9.07 4.10
CA ARG A 146 11.43 8.23 2.91
C ARG A 146 10.12 7.66 2.37
N CYS A 147 9.32 7.04 3.25
CA CYS A 147 8.00 6.51 2.92
C CYS A 147 7.09 7.59 2.29
N ARG A 148 7.01 8.77 2.92
CA ARG A 148 6.21 9.90 2.41
C ARG A 148 6.77 10.50 1.12
N LEU A 149 8.08 10.53 0.91
CA LEU A 149 8.68 11.04 -0.33
C LEU A 149 8.27 10.16 -1.50
N TYR A 150 8.56 8.86 -1.43
CA TYR A 150 8.24 7.93 -2.51
C TYR A 150 6.74 7.74 -2.71
N TRP A 151 5.93 7.96 -1.67
CA TRP A 151 4.48 7.97 -1.84
C TRP A 151 4.03 9.12 -2.73
N ARG A 152 4.62 10.31 -2.57
CA ARG A 152 4.29 11.47 -3.42
C ARG A 152 4.79 11.31 -4.85
N GLU A 153 5.92 10.63 -5.02
CA GLU A 153 6.60 10.52 -6.32
C GLU A 153 6.13 9.32 -7.15
N TYR A 154 5.75 8.21 -6.49
CA TYR A 154 5.56 6.93 -7.16
C TYR A 154 4.32 6.17 -6.63
N TRP A 155 4.41 5.58 -5.44
CA TRP A 155 3.47 4.52 -5.05
C TRP A 155 2.12 5.02 -4.51
N GLY A 156 1.99 6.32 -4.22
CA GLY A 156 0.69 6.92 -3.89
C GLY A 156 -0.24 7.00 -5.10
N GLU A 157 0.31 7.27 -6.29
CA GLU A 157 -0.42 7.19 -7.56
C GLU A 157 -0.76 5.74 -7.91
N ALA A 158 0.19 4.81 -7.73
CA ALA A 158 -0.05 3.37 -7.89
C ALA A 158 -1.20 2.86 -7.00
N LEU A 159 -1.28 3.31 -5.75
CA LEU A 159 -2.37 2.95 -4.83
C LEU A 159 -3.73 3.42 -5.36
N ILE A 160 -3.83 4.68 -5.79
CA ILE A 160 -5.10 5.21 -6.31
C ILE A 160 -5.46 4.53 -7.63
N SER A 161 -4.48 4.30 -8.51
CA SER A 161 -4.69 3.77 -9.85
C SER A 161 -5.35 2.39 -9.81
N ILE A 162 -4.97 1.53 -8.86
CA ILE A 162 -5.55 0.18 -8.71
C ILE A 162 -6.94 0.15 -8.07
N LEU A 163 -7.40 1.22 -7.40
CA LEU A 163 -8.76 1.25 -6.83
C LEU A 163 -9.83 1.14 -7.92
N SER A 164 -9.58 1.74 -9.09
CA SER A 164 -10.50 1.71 -10.22
C SER A 164 -10.71 0.29 -10.78
N PRO A 165 -9.66 -0.45 -11.22
CA PRO A 165 -9.85 -1.81 -11.71
C PRO A 165 -10.34 -2.76 -10.60
N LEU A 166 -9.91 -2.60 -9.34
CA LEU A 166 -10.45 -3.40 -8.24
C LEU A 166 -11.97 -3.19 -8.06
N HIS A 167 -12.46 -1.96 -8.20
CA HIS A 167 -13.90 -1.68 -8.15
C HIS A 167 -14.64 -2.35 -9.31
N THR A 168 -14.08 -2.31 -10.53
CA THR A 168 -14.66 -3.02 -11.67
C THR A 168 -14.83 -4.51 -11.39
N ILE A 169 -13.79 -5.16 -10.83
CA ILE A 169 -13.84 -6.59 -10.49
C ILE A 169 -14.96 -6.86 -9.46
N LEU A 170 -15.06 -6.04 -8.42
CA LEU A 170 -16.11 -6.19 -7.40
C LEU A 170 -17.52 -6.12 -8.01
N VAL A 171 -17.76 -5.14 -8.88
CA VAL A 171 -19.08 -4.95 -9.51
C VAL A 171 -19.40 -6.12 -10.46
N SER A 172 -18.43 -6.55 -11.27
CA SER A 172 -18.62 -7.69 -12.17
C SER A 172 -18.90 -9.00 -11.44
N GLN A 173 -18.33 -9.19 -10.24
CA GLN A 173 -18.64 -10.34 -9.39
C GLN A 173 -20.06 -10.28 -8.82
N ALA A 174 -20.48 -9.11 -8.31
CA ALA A 174 -21.83 -8.93 -7.80
C ALA A 174 -22.90 -9.15 -8.89
N GLU A 175 -22.65 -8.66 -10.11
CA GLU A 175 -23.54 -8.91 -11.25
C GLU A 175 -23.64 -10.41 -11.56
N HIS A 176 -22.51 -11.15 -11.52
CA HIS A 176 -22.50 -12.59 -11.78
C HIS A 176 -23.32 -13.37 -10.73
N ASP A 177 -23.16 -13.04 -9.45
CA ASP A 177 -23.88 -13.68 -8.34
C ASP A 177 -25.39 -13.41 -8.45
N ASP A 178 -25.80 -12.17 -8.76
CA ASP A 178 -27.21 -11.80 -8.97
C ASP A 178 -27.85 -12.61 -10.12
N PHE A 179 -27.10 -12.87 -11.21
CA PHE A 179 -27.60 -13.70 -12.33
C PHE A 179 -27.76 -15.17 -11.94
N GLU A 180 -26.86 -15.74 -11.14
CA GLU A 180 -26.97 -17.12 -10.68
C GLU A 180 -28.19 -17.32 -9.75
N ASP A 181 -28.45 -16.35 -8.86
CA ASP A 181 -29.60 -16.35 -7.96
C ASP A 181 -30.95 -16.21 -8.71
N GLU A 182 -30.99 -15.54 -9.88
CA GLU A 182 -32.19 -15.43 -10.72
C GLU A 182 -32.50 -16.70 -11.53
N GLU A 183 -31.50 -17.57 -11.76
CA GLU A 183 -31.66 -18.83 -12.52
C GLU A 183 -32.08 -20.04 -11.66
N GLU A 184 -32.06 -19.94 -10.31
CA GLU A 184 -32.53 -20.94 -9.35
C GLU A 184 -34.04 -20.84 -8.99
#